data_AF-A0A662HCF3-F1
#
_entry.id   AF-A0A662HCF3-F1
#
_cell.length_a   1.000
_cell.length_b   1.000
_cell.length_c   1.000
_cell.angle_alpha   90.00
_cell.angle_beta   90.00
_cell.angle_gamma   90.00
#
_symmetry.space_group_name_H-M   'P 1'
#
loop_
_entity.id
_entity.type
_entity.pdbx_description
1 polymer ?
#
loop_
_entity_poly.entity_id
_entity_poly.type
_entity_poly.pdbx_seq_one_letter_code
_entity_poly.pdbx_strand_id
1 'polypeptide(L)'
;MHKLRICEDGDYFYLTIKGYKIKSIGETEFYDKLERISKYANVHLIAIRPDIVVSPLNLVIAVRYALRAFRKRKNISDKLPIEVLLYLSGR
;
A
#
# COMPACT_ATOMS: atom_id res chain seq x y z
N MET A 1 -0.17 14.97 10.70
CA MET A 1 -0.19 13.68 9.98
C MET A 1 -0.09 13.98 8.49
N HIS A 2 0.99 13.56 7.80
CA HIS A 2 1.17 13.91 6.38
C HIS A 2 0.39 12.94 5.49
N LYS A 3 -0.67 13.42 4.85
CA LYS A 3 -1.47 12.70 3.85
C LYS A 3 -0.99 13.16 2.48
N LEU A 4 -0.47 12.25 1.67
CA LEU A 4 -0.07 12.56 0.30
C LEU A 4 -1.29 12.42 -0.61
N ARG A 5 -1.55 13.43 -1.43
CA ARG A 5 -2.55 13.39 -2.48
C ARG A 5 -1.87 12.97 -3.78
N ILE A 6 -2.36 11.89 -4.37
CA ILE A 6 -1.87 11.35 -5.64
C ILE A 6 -2.96 11.61 -6.69
N CYS A 7 -2.59 12.24 -7.79
CA CYS A 7 -3.46 12.43 -8.95
C CYS A 7 -3.01 11.47 -10.05
N GLU A 8 -3.91 10.59 -10.50
CA GLU A 8 -3.66 9.71 -11.65
C GLU A 8 -4.88 9.74 -12.57
N ASP A 9 -4.67 10.14 -13.82
CA ASP A 9 -5.69 10.23 -14.88
C ASP A 9 -7.01 10.94 -14.46
N GLY A 10 -6.91 11.96 -13.61
CA GLY A 10 -8.04 12.81 -13.18
C GLY A 10 -8.69 12.42 -11.84
N ASP A 11 -8.37 11.23 -11.31
CA ASP A 11 -8.83 10.80 -10.00
C ASP A 11 -7.85 11.16 -8.88
N TYR A 12 -8.39 11.38 -7.68
CA TYR A 12 -7.60 11.67 -6.49
C TYR A 12 -7.59 10.51 -5.52
N PHE A 13 -6.39 10.07 -5.19
CA PHE A 13 -6.13 9.06 -4.19
C PHE A 13 -5.38 9.69 -3.02
N TYR A 14 -5.53 9.08 -1.85
CA TYR A 14 -4.80 9.50 -0.67
C TYR A 14 -3.93 8.37 -0.14
N LEU A 15 -2.65 8.67 0.02
CA LEU A 15 -1.67 7.76 0.61
C LEU A 15 -1.24 8.31 1.98
N THR A 16 -1.20 7.43 2.97
CA THR A 16 -0.60 7.70 4.27
C THR A 16 0.42 6.62 4.57
N ILE A 17 1.67 7.01 4.83
CA ILE A 17 2.74 6.10 5.21
C ILE A 17 2.95 6.22 6.72
N LYS A 18 2.96 5.09 7.43
CA LYS A 18 3.11 5.03 8.89
C LYS A 18 4.12 3.95 9.27
N GLY A 19 5.10 4.32 10.09
CA GLY A 19 5.95 3.36 10.78
C GLY A 19 5.26 2.86 12.04
N TYR A 20 5.29 1.54 12.24
CA TYR A 20 4.81 0.89 13.46
C TYR A 20 5.92 -0.01 14.02
N LYS A 21 6.24 0.18 15.31
CA LYS A 21 7.14 -0.72 16.04
C LYS A 21 6.31 -1.76 16.78
N ILE A 22 6.36 -3.01 16.31
CA ILE A 22 5.67 -4.13 16.96
C ILE A 22 6.47 -4.49 18.22
N LYS A 23 5.82 -4.47 19.40
CA LYS A 23 6.47 -4.76 20.68
C LYS A 23 6.17 -6.16 21.23
N SER A 24 4.98 -6.72 20.96
CA SER A 24 4.55 -7.97 21.60
C SER A 24 3.39 -8.70 20.91
N ILE A 25 2.95 -8.24 19.73
CA ILE A 25 1.87 -8.90 19.00
C ILE A 25 2.47 -10.00 18.14
N GLY A 26 1.86 -11.19 18.17
CA GLY A 26 2.21 -12.28 17.25
C GLY A 26 1.89 -11.90 15.80
N GLU A 27 2.68 -12.38 14.85
CA GLU A 27 2.58 -12.02 13.44
C GLU A 27 1.16 -12.25 12.87
N THR A 28 0.54 -13.39 13.17
CA THR A 28 -0.83 -13.71 12.76
C THR A 28 -1.85 -12.71 13.28
N GLU A 29 -1.78 -12.40 14.59
CA GLU A 29 -2.69 -11.45 15.23
C GLU A 29 -2.54 -10.03 14.66
N PHE A 30 -1.31 -9.65 14.27
CA PHE A 30 -1.07 -8.39 13.59
C PHE A 30 -1.81 -8.31 12.25
N TYR A 31 -1.66 -9.34 11.40
CA TYR A 31 -2.31 -9.36 10.09
C TYR A 31 -3.85 -9.44 10.20
N ASP A 32 -4.38 -10.22 11.16
CA ASP A 32 -5.81 -10.29 11.43
C ASP A 32 -6.39 -8.92 11.83
N LYS A 33 -5.67 -8.18 12.68
CA LYS A 33 -6.06 -6.82 13.09
C LYS A 33 -6.03 -5.86 11.90
N LEU A 34 -5.00 -5.92 11.05
CA LEU A 34 -4.94 -5.10 9.85
C LEU A 34 -6.09 -5.39 8.88
N GLU A 35 -6.43 -6.66 8.66
CA GLU A 35 -7.54 -7.03 7.79
C GLU A 35 -8.88 -6.50 8.33
N ARG A 36 -9.11 -6.62 9.64
CA ARG A 36 -10.31 -6.06 10.29
C ARG A 36 -10.41 -4.55 10.15
N ILE A 37 -9.31 -3.82 10.36
CA ILE A 37 -9.28 -2.35 10.20
C ILE A 37 -9.50 -1.96 8.73
N SER A 38 -8.86 -2.66 7.80
CA SER A 38 -9.02 -2.46 6.35
C SER A 38 -10.49 -2.55 5.94
N LYS A 39 -11.19 -3.61 6.38
CA LYS A 39 -12.64 -3.80 6.12
C LYS A 39 -13.51 -2.74 6.80
N TYR A 40 -13.27 -2.47 8.09
CA TYR A 40 -14.08 -1.54 8.87
C TYR A 40 -13.98 -0.09 8.35
N ALA A 41 -12.77 0.36 8.04
CA ALA A 41 -12.52 1.72 7.57
C ALA A 41 -12.66 1.87 6.04
N ASN A 42 -12.91 0.78 5.31
CA ASN A 42 -12.93 0.73 3.85
C ASN A 42 -11.66 1.36 3.22
N VAL A 43 -10.50 0.96 3.72
CA VAL A 43 -9.19 1.44 3.25
C VAL A 43 -8.29 0.26 2.92
N HIS A 44 -7.45 0.40 1.90
CA HIS A 44 -6.42 -0.59 1.61
C HIS A 44 -5.21 -0.39 2.53
N LEU A 45 -4.91 -1.38 3.34
CA LEU A 45 -3.71 -1.43 4.18
C LEU A 45 -2.67 -2.37 3.56
N ILE A 46 -1.43 -1.92 3.52
CA ILE A 46 -0.29 -2.70 3.04
C ILE A 46 0.76 -2.68 4.16
N ALA A 47 1.06 -3.84 4.72
CA ALA A 47 2.14 -4.01 5.68
C ALA A 47 3.41 -4.42 4.94
N ILE A 48 4.48 -3.67 5.16
CA ILE A 48 5.76 -3.85 4.47
C ILE A 48 6.83 -3.80 5.55
N ARG A 49 7.78 -4.73 5.50
CA ARG A 49 8.95 -4.65 6.38
C ARG A 49 9.80 -3.44 5.96
N PRO A 50 10.29 -2.62 6.90
CA PRO A 50 10.99 -1.38 6.55
C PRO A 50 12.35 -1.61 5.87
N ASP A 51 12.97 -2.78 6.07
CA ASP A 51 14.25 -3.19 5.49
C ASP A 51 14.22 -3.32 3.96
N ILE A 52 13.06 -3.63 3.38
CA ILE A 52 12.88 -3.73 1.92
C ILE A 52 12.52 -2.39 1.27
N VAL A 53 12.32 -1.32 2.06
CA VAL A 53 11.95 0.00 1.56
C VAL A 53 13.15 0.93 1.61
N VAL A 54 13.77 1.17 0.45
CA VAL A 54 14.92 2.09 0.32
C VAL A 54 14.54 3.53 0.72
N SER A 55 13.35 3.98 0.34
CA SER A 55 12.84 5.31 0.72
C SER A 55 11.31 5.38 0.64
N PRO A 56 10.66 6.31 1.35
CA PRO A 56 9.22 6.57 1.19
C PRO A 56 8.83 6.94 -0.24
N LEU A 57 9.75 7.54 -1.01
CA LEU A 57 9.51 7.87 -2.42
C LEU A 57 9.29 6.61 -3.26
N ASN A 58 10.00 5.51 -2.98
CA ASN A 58 9.79 4.23 -3.67
C ASN A 58 8.35 3.70 -3.48
N LEU A 59 7.80 3.85 -2.25
CA LEU A 59 6.40 3.51 -1.97
C LEU A 59 5.44 4.37 -2.79
N VAL A 60 5.68 5.68 -2.87
CA VAL A 60 4.84 6.59 -3.66
C VAL A 60 4.86 6.20 -5.14
N ILE A 61 6.03 5.92 -5.69
CA ILE A 61 6.20 5.52 -7.10
C ILE A 61 5.47 4.19 -7.38
N ALA A 62 5.64 3.17 -6.55
CA ALA A 62 4.98 1.89 -6.71
C ALA A 62 3.44 2.01 -6.62
N VAL A 63 2.93 2.83 -5.69
CA VAL A 63 1.49 3.11 -5.59
C VAL A 63 0.98 3.79 -6.85
N ARG A 64 1.71 4.76 -7.42
CA ARG A 64 1.32 5.42 -8.68
C ARG A 64 1.25 4.43 -9.84
N TYR A 65 2.25 3.56 -9.99
CA TYR A 65 2.24 2.55 -11.04
C TYR A 65 1.09 1.56 -10.87
N ALA A 66 0.85 1.08 -9.65
CA ALA A 66 -0.28 0.19 -9.36
C ALA A 66 -1.64 0.83 -9.71
N LEU A 67 -1.87 2.08 -9.28
CA LEU A 67 -3.10 2.81 -9.59
C LEU A 67 -3.28 2.97 -11.11
N ARG A 68 -2.21 3.33 -11.82
CA ARG A 68 -2.22 3.47 -13.27
C ARG A 68 -2.51 2.13 -13.97
N ALA A 69 -1.95 1.03 -13.49
CA ALA A 69 -2.19 -0.31 -14.02
C ALA A 69 -3.65 -0.73 -13.86
N PHE A 70 -4.24 -0.53 -12.67
CA PHE A 70 -5.65 -0.77 -12.39
C PHE A 70 -6.58 0.06 -13.28
N ARG A 71 -6.29 1.36 -13.40
CA ARG A 71 -7.08 2.29 -14.22
C ARG A 71 -7.11 1.86 -15.69
N LYS A 72 -5.98 1.36 -16.19
CA LYS A 72 -5.82 0.90 -17.57
C LYS A 72 -6.20 -0.56 -17.78
N ARG A 73 -6.66 -1.26 -16.73
CA ARG A 73 -6.93 -2.71 -16.74
C ARG A 73 -5.73 -3.53 -17.25
N LYS A 74 -4.52 -3.07 -16.90
CA LYS A 74 -3.23 -3.71 -17.20
C LYS A 74 -2.55 -4.26 -15.94
N ASN A 75 -3.28 -4.29 -14.83
CA ASN A 75 -2.84 -4.88 -13.58
C ASN A 75 -2.64 -6.39 -13.74
N ILE A 76 -1.60 -6.91 -13.09
CA ILE A 76 -1.29 -8.35 -13.06
C ILE A 76 -2.19 -9.05 -12.04
N SER A 77 -2.40 -8.41 -10.89
CA SER A 77 -3.23 -8.89 -9.79
C SER A 77 -4.56 -8.14 -9.75
N ASP A 78 -5.65 -8.83 -9.39
CA ASP A 78 -6.97 -8.26 -9.13
C ASP A 78 -7.02 -7.38 -7.86
N LYS A 79 -6.05 -7.56 -6.96
CA LYS A 79 -5.94 -6.83 -5.69
C LYS A 79 -4.88 -5.73 -5.76
N LEU A 80 -5.31 -4.48 -5.54
CA LEU A 80 -4.43 -3.31 -5.54
C LEU A 80 -3.24 -3.44 -4.57
N PRO A 81 -3.38 -3.93 -3.32
CA PRO A 81 -2.23 -4.15 -2.43
C PRO A 81 -1.14 -5.05 -3.03
N ILE A 82 -1.53 -6.11 -3.74
CA ILE A 82 -0.59 -7.05 -4.35
C ILE A 82 0.14 -6.37 -5.51
N GLU A 83 -0.57 -5.58 -6.31
CA GLU A 83 0.03 -4.84 -7.42
C GLU A 83 1.08 -3.83 -6.95
N VAL A 84 0.81 -3.14 -5.84
CA VAL A 84 1.80 -2.24 -5.20
C VAL A 84 3.05 -3.03 -4.80
N LEU A 85 2.89 -4.23 -4.23
CA LEU A 85 4.02 -5.09 -3.87
C LEU A 85 4.80 -5.57 -5.11
N LEU A 86 4.11 -5.86 -6.23
CA LEU A 86 4.77 -6.21 -7.50
C LEU A 86 5.67 -5.07 -7.99
N TYR A 87 5.15 -3.84 -8.04
CA TYR A 87 5.95 -2.68 -8.45
C TYR A 87 7.09 -2.36 -7.46
N LEU A 88 6.91 -2.61 -6.16
CA LEU A 88 8.01 -2.50 -5.19
C LEU A 88 9.11 -3.54 -5.39
N SER A 89 8.77 -4.71 -5.92
CA SER A 89 9.75 -5.74 -6.26
C SER A 89 10.52 -5.47 -7.57
N GLY A 90 10.21 -4.36 -8.25
CA GLY A 90 10.84 -3.98 -9.52
C GLY A 90 10.23 -4.66 -10.76
N ARG A 91 9.00 -5.17 -10.65
CA ARG A 91 8.22 -5.66 -11.80
C ARG A 91 7.36 -4.57 -12.42
#